data_AF-A0A950ID77-F1
#
_entry.id   AF-A0A950ID77-F1
#
_cell.length_a   1.000
_cell.length_b   1.000
_cell.length_c   1.000
_cell.angle_alpha   90.00
_cell.angle_beta   90.00
_cell.angle_gamma   90.00
#
_symmetry.space_group_name_H-M   'P 1'
#
loop_
_entity.id
_entity.type
_entity.pdbx_description
1 polymer ?
#
loop_
_entity_poly.entity_id
_entity_poly.type
_entity_poly.pdbx_seq_one_letter_code
_entity_poly.pdbx_strand_id
1 'polypeptide(L)'
;MTSGDDDDLRSRAANGYVVWPLAVLDLFREPPQATAWWRLHTRQAFVFGIAATLAYFVLLALPLLLAVAIPPLAGSPTAIIWVYALGLLADIVGAFVLMGLALSFRERTLRGDLFAIPWITPLTDRLFRLDRER
;
A
#
# COMPACT_ATOMS: atom_id res chain seq x y z
N MET A 1 28.87 2.21 -15.40
CA MET A 1 27.41 2.19 -15.20
C MET A 1 26.96 3.62 -15.15
N THR A 2 26.13 3.99 -16.12
CA THR A 2 25.73 5.36 -16.43
C THR A 2 24.63 5.80 -15.46
N SER A 3 24.75 6.99 -14.89
CA SER A 3 23.81 7.56 -13.91
C SER A 3 22.32 7.44 -14.29
N GLY A 4 22.01 7.37 -15.59
CA GLY A 4 20.65 7.18 -16.09
C GLY A 4 19.99 5.85 -15.70
N ASP A 5 20.75 4.75 -15.58
CA ASP A 5 20.18 3.44 -15.22
C ASP A 5 19.81 3.38 -13.72
N ASP A 6 20.61 4.03 -12.87
CA ASP A 6 20.34 4.12 -11.43
C ASP A 6 19.12 5.00 -11.15
N ASP A 7 18.96 6.09 -11.90
CA ASP A 7 17.82 6.99 -11.77
C ASP A 7 16.50 6.32 -12.24
N ASP A 8 16.54 5.50 -13.30
CA ASP A 8 15.37 4.71 -13.74
C ASP A 8 14.95 3.68 -12.68
N LEU A 9 15.92 2.93 -12.12
CA LEU A 9 15.64 1.97 -11.05
C LEU A 9 15.02 2.65 -9.82
N ARG A 10 15.52 3.83 -9.42
CA ARG A 10 14.92 4.60 -8.33
C ARG A 10 13.51 5.06 -8.65
N SER A 11 13.28 5.60 -9.85
CA SER A 11 11.96 6.04 -10.28
C SER A 11 10.94 4.89 -10.29
N ARG A 12 11.32 3.73 -10.82
CA ARG A 12 10.49 2.52 -10.83
C ARG A 12 10.15 2.03 -9.42
N ALA A 13 11.16 1.87 -8.56
CA ALA A 13 10.94 1.46 -7.17
C ALA A 13 10.04 2.46 -6.42
N ALA A 14 10.23 3.76 -6.64
CA ALA A 14 9.44 4.81 -6.01
C ALA A 14 7.98 4.82 -6.50
N ASN A 15 7.76 4.63 -7.81
CA ASN A 15 6.42 4.58 -8.39
C ASN A 15 5.64 3.34 -7.91
N GLY A 16 6.33 2.26 -7.51
CA GLY A 16 5.71 1.11 -6.88
C GLY A 16 4.91 1.44 -5.62
N TYR A 17 5.28 2.48 -4.86
CA TYR A 17 4.52 2.89 -3.66
C TYR A 17 3.18 3.55 -3.99
N VAL A 18 3.05 4.13 -5.18
CA VAL A 18 1.80 4.77 -5.65
C VAL A 18 0.97 3.80 -6.49
N VAL A 19 1.64 2.97 -7.31
CA VAL A 19 1.01 2.00 -8.21
C VAL A 19 1.59 0.63 -7.94
N TRP A 20 1.14 0.01 -6.85
CA TRP A 20 1.68 -1.27 -6.38
C TRP A 20 1.59 -2.44 -7.39
N PRO A 21 0.64 -2.50 -8.35
CA PRO A 21 0.68 -3.54 -9.38
C PRO A 21 1.95 -3.50 -10.24
N LEU A 22 2.60 -2.34 -10.39
CA LEU A 22 3.89 -2.25 -11.08
C LEU A 22 4.99 -2.97 -10.29
N ALA A 23 4.95 -2.88 -8.96
CA ALA A 23 5.89 -3.61 -8.11
C ALA A 23 5.72 -5.14 -8.27
N VAL A 24 4.51 -5.63 -8.56
CA VAL A 24 4.28 -7.05 -8.87
C VAL A 24 4.99 -7.46 -10.15
N LEU A 25 4.84 -6.69 -11.22
CA LEU A 25 5.51 -6.96 -12.49
C LEU A 25 7.02 -7.01 -12.30
N ASP A 26 7.54 -6.11 -11.49
CA ASP A 26 8.95 -6.00 -11.16
C ASP A 26 9.44 -7.17 -10.28
N LEU A 27 8.61 -7.72 -9.40
CA LEU A 27 8.92 -8.94 -8.64
C LEU A 27 9.01 -10.19 -9.52
N PHE A 28 8.16 -10.31 -10.54
CA PHE A 28 8.18 -11.45 -11.47
C PHE A 28 9.20 -11.30 -12.60
N ARG A 29 9.55 -10.06 -12.96
CA ARG A 29 10.52 -9.73 -14.00
C ARG A 29 11.58 -8.79 -13.43
N GLU A 30 12.42 -9.37 -12.59
CA GLU A 30 13.53 -8.63 -11.98
C GLU A 30 14.46 -8.07 -13.08
N PRO A 31 14.70 -6.74 -13.13
CA PRO A 31 15.59 -6.17 -14.12
C PRO A 31 17.02 -6.66 -13.88
N PRO A 32 17.83 -6.84 -14.94
CA PRO A 32 19.19 -7.37 -14.82
C PRO A 32 20.12 -6.50 -13.96
N GLN A 33 19.75 -5.24 -13.75
CA GLN A 33 20.47 -4.26 -12.94
C GLN A 33 19.97 -4.17 -11.48
N ALA A 34 19.09 -5.08 -11.04
CA ALA A 34 18.46 -5.01 -9.73
C ALA A 34 19.46 -5.08 -8.56
N THR A 35 19.57 -3.98 -7.83
CA THR A 35 20.38 -3.91 -6.60
C THR A 35 19.61 -4.47 -5.39
N ALA A 36 20.31 -4.71 -4.28
CA ALA A 36 19.65 -5.10 -3.03
C ALA A 36 18.70 -4.01 -2.51
N TRP A 37 19.07 -2.74 -2.70
CA TRP A 37 18.23 -1.57 -2.40
C TRP A 37 16.92 -1.62 -3.19
N TRP A 38 17.00 -1.82 -4.51
CA TRP A 38 15.83 -1.88 -5.38
C TRP A 38 14.89 -3.01 -4.96
N ARG A 39 15.44 -4.21 -4.72
CA ARG A 39 14.66 -5.37 -4.27
C ARG A 39 13.91 -5.11 -2.96
N LEU A 40 14.56 -4.47 -2.00
CA LEU A 40 13.94 -4.13 -0.72
C LEU A 40 12.72 -3.22 -0.95
N HIS A 41 12.90 -2.12 -1.68
CA HIS A 41 11.82 -1.16 -1.89
C HIS A 41 10.69 -1.71 -2.75
N THR A 42 10.96 -2.49 -3.79
CA THR A 42 9.92 -3.15 -4.60
C THR A 42 9.09 -4.11 -3.76
N ARG A 43 9.72 -4.92 -2.90
CA ARG A 43 9.03 -5.84 -2.00
C ARG A 43 8.20 -5.10 -0.94
N GLN A 44 8.76 -4.04 -0.35
CA GLN A 44 8.05 -3.21 0.62
C GLN A 44 6.86 -2.49 -0.03
N ALA A 45 7.03 -1.92 -1.22
CA ALA A 45 5.98 -1.27 -2.00
C ALA A 45 4.83 -2.23 -2.33
N PHE A 46 5.16 -3.46 -2.71
CA PHE A 46 4.16 -4.51 -2.95
C PHE A 46 3.34 -4.84 -1.69
N VAL A 47 4.01 -5.13 -0.57
CA VAL A 47 3.32 -5.49 0.69
C VAL A 47 2.51 -4.31 1.23
N PHE A 48 3.06 -3.08 1.16
CA PHE A 48 2.34 -1.87 1.49
C PHE A 48 1.09 -1.70 0.62
N GLY A 49 1.20 -1.88 -0.69
CA GLY A 49 0.08 -1.76 -1.62
C GLY A 49 -1.06 -2.72 -1.35
N ILE A 50 -0.74 -3.99 -1.05
CA ILE A 50 -1.74 -4.99 -0.62
C ILE A 50 -2.38 -4.56 0.69
N ALA A 51 -1.58 -4.22 1.70
CA ALA A 51 -2.08 -3.82 3.01
C ALA A 51 -2.97 -2.59 2.94
N ALA A 52 -2.58 -1.57 2.16
CA ALA A 52 -3.36 -0.35 1.92
C ALA A 52 -4.68 -0.67 1.21
N THR A 53 -4.65 -1.55 0.21
CA THR A 53 -5.84 -1.98 -0.53
C THR A 53 -6.81 -2.72 0.39
N LEU A 54 -6.33 -3.66 1.20
CA LEU A 54 -7.14 -4.37 2.19
C LEU A 54 -7.73 -3.43 3.24
N ALA A 55 -6.91 -2.54 3.79
CA ALA A 55 -7.37 -1.54 4.76
C ALA A 55 -8.47 -0.64 4.17
N TYR A 56 -8.31 -0.21 2.91
CA TYR A 56 -9.30 0.60 2.24
C TYR A 56 -10.60 -0.17 1.94
N PHE A 57 -10.52 -1.43 1.54
CA PHE A 57 -11.72 -2.26 1.37
C PHE A 57 -12.48 -2.48 2.68
N VAL A 58 -11.79 -2.66 3.79
CA VAL A 58 -12.42 -2.75 5.12
C VAL A 58 -13.13 -1.45 5.48
N LEU A 59 -12.51 -0.31 5.16
CA LEU A 59 -13.10 1.01 5.39
C LEU A 59 -14.36 1.22 4.54
N LEU A 60 -14.30 0.92 3.24
CA LEU A 60 -15.43 0.98 2.32
C LEU A 60 -16.58 0.06 2.76
N ALA A 61 -16.27 -1.09 3.33
CA ALA A 61 -17.26 -2.04 3.84
C ALA A 61 -17.84 -1.62 5.19
N LEU A 62 -17.25 -0.67 5.90
CA LEU A 62 -17.62 -0.31 7.27
C LEU A 62 -19.10 0.05 7.42
N PRO A 63 -19.75 0.84 6.54
CA PRO A 63 -21.18 1.14 6.66
C PRO A 63 -22.04 -0.12 6.59
N LEU A 64 -21.72 -1.03 5.67
CA LEU A 64 -22.41 -2.31 5.52
C LEU A 64 -22.19 -3.20 6.74
N LEU A 65 -20.95 -3.31 7.22
CA LEU A 65 -20.60 -4.08 8.40
C LEU A 65 -21.36 -3.59 9.64
N LEU A 66 -21.47 -2.27 9.82
CA LEU A 66 -22.23 -1.66 10.92
C LEU A 66 -23.73 -1.94 10.82
N ALA A 67 -24.31 -1.84 9.62
CA ALA A 67 -25.72 -2.14 9.40
C ALA A 67 -26.07 -3.60 9.70
N VAL A 68 -25.17 -4.54 9.36
CA VAL A 68 -25.34 -5.97 9.64
C VAL A 68 -25.13 -6.28 11.13
N ALA A 69 -24.09 -5.70 11.74
CA ALA A 69 -23.73 -5.96 13.14
C ALA A 69 -24.72 -5.35 14.14
N ILE A 70 -25.44 -4.29 13.76
CA ILE A 70 -26.36 -3.55 14.64
C ILE A 70 -27.73 -3.44 13.95
N PRO A 71 -28.57 -4.50 14.00
CA PRO A 71 -29.86 -4.55 13.31
C PRO A 71 -30.80 -3.35 13.57
N PRO A 72 -30.85 -2.74 14.79
CA PRO A 72 -31.65 -1.55 15.01
C PRO A 72 -31.27 -0.33 14.15
N LEU A 73 -30.00 -0.20 13.74
CA LEU A 73 -29.58 0.86 12.82
C LEU A 73 -30.23 0.69 11.45
N ALA A 74 -30.38 -0.55 10.99
CA ALA A 74 -30.99 -0.84 9.70
C ALA A 74 -32.51 -0.58 9.66
N GLY A 75 -33.17 -0.55 10.83
CA GLY A 75 -34.60 -0.27 10.95
C GLY A 75 -34.97 1.21 10.89
N SER A 76 -33.99 2.13 10.94
CA SER A 76 -34.21 3.58 10.92
C SER A 76 -33.59 4.21 9.68
N PRO A 77 -34.39 4.78 8.75
CA PRO A 77 -33.87 5.45 7.56
C PRO A 77 -32.89 6.58 7.91
N THR A 78 -33.19 7.37 8.95
CA THR A 78 -32.33 8.45 9.41
C THR A 78 -30.99 7.94 9.94
N ALA A 79 -30.99 6.83 10.67
CA ALA A 79 -29.76 6.23 11.19
C ALA A 79 -28.89 5.68 10.05
N ILE A 80 -29.49 4.99 9.08
CA ILE A 80 -28.80 4.54 7.85
C ILE A 80 -28.14 5.72 7.13
N ILE A 81 -28.86 6.82 6.91
CA ILE A 81 -28.32 8.00 6.22
C ILE A 81 -27.05 8.49 6.92
N TRP A 82 -27.07 8.62 8.25
CA TRP A 82 -25.91 9.06 9.01
C TRP A 82 -24.74 8.06 8.96
N VAL A 83 -25.02 6.75 9.03
CA VAL A 83 -23.99 5.71 8.92
C VAL A 83 -23.26 5.80 7.57
N TYR A 84 -24.01 5.94 6.47
CA TYR A 84 -23.40 6.08 5.14
C TYR A 84 -22.70 7.43 4.95
N ALA A 85 -23.23 8.53 5.50
CA ALA A 85 -22.59 9.84 5.44
C ALA A 85 -21.24 9.86 6.19
N LEU A 86 -21.20 9.29 7.39
CA LEU A 86 -19.97 9.14 8.17
C LEU A 86 -19.00 8.16 7.50
N GLY A 87 -19.52 7.07 6.92
CA GLY A 87 -18.75 6.13 6.11
C GLY A 87 -18.04 6.83 4.96
N LEU A 88 -18.77 7.59 4.16
CA LEU A 88 -18.22 8.35 3.04
C LEU A 88 -17.14 9.35 3.49
N LEU A 89 -17.37 10.04 4.61
CA LEU A 89 -16.35 10.94 5.18
C LEU A 89 -15.10 10.17 5.59
N ALA A 90 -15.26 9.01 6.24
CA ALA A 90 -14.16 8.14 6.61
C ALA A 90 -13.40 7.64 5.37
N ASP A 91 -14.10 7.24 4.29
CA ASP A 91 -13.51 6.82 3.02
C ASP A 91 -12.64 7.93 2.41
N ILE A 92 -13.16 9.16 2.36
CA ILE A 92 -12.43 10.33 1.87
C ILE A 92 -11.14 10.54 2.69
N VAL A 93 -11.27 10.58 4.01
CA VAL A 93 -10.11 10.76 4.91
C VAL A 93 -9.11 9.62 4.73
N GLY A 94 -9.57 8.38 4.68
CA GLY A 94 -8.75 7.19 4.48
C GLY A 94 -8.00 7.22 3.16
N ALA A 95 -8.66 7.60 2.07
CA ALA A 95 -8.04 7.76 0.76
C ALA A 95 -6.93 8.82 0.79
N PHE A 96 -7.16 9.98 1.40
CA PHE A 96 -6.15 11.03 1.52
C PHE A 96 -4.96 10.61 2.40
N VAL A 97 -5.22 9.91 3.51
CA VAL A 97 -4.16 9.40 4.40
C VAL A 97 -3.29 8.37 3.66
N LEU A 98 -3.91 7.38 3.00
CA LEU A 98 -3.18 6.36 2.25
C LEU A 98 -2.39 6.96 1.08
N MET A 99 -2.98 7.91 0.35
CA MET A 99 -2.31 8.65 -0.72
C MET A 99 -1.12 9.46 -0.17
N GLY A 100 -1.31 10.18 0.94
CA GLY A 100 -0.24 10.95 1.58
C GLY A 100 0.94 10.07 2.02
N LEU A 101 0.65 8.89 2.60
CA LEU A 101 1.68 7.91 2.94
C LEU A 101 2.40 7.37 1.70
N ALA A 102 1.66 6.99 0.66
CA ALA A 102 2.23 6.51 -0.60
C ALA A 102 3.17 7.54 -1.24
N LEU A 103 2.76 8.81 -1.28
CA LEU A 103 3.58 9.92 -1.78
C LEU A 103 4.81 10.17 -0.91
N SER A 104 4.65 10.13 0.42
CA SER A 104 5.78 10.27 1.35
C SER A 104 6.83 9.18 1.15
N PHE A 105 6.40 7.91 0.99
CA PHE A 105 7.31 6.80 0.72
C PHE A 105 7.96 6.90 -0.65
N ARG A 106 7.20 7.33 -1.67
CA ARG A 106 7.73 7.62 -3.01
C ARG A 106 8.84 8.68 -2.95
N GLU A 107 8.61 9.80 -2.29
CA GLU A 107 9.60 10.88 -2.16
C GLU A 107 10.88 10.42 -1.45
N ARG A 108 10.73 9.68 -0.35
CA ARG A 108 11.88 9.08 0.36
C ARG A 108 12.67 8.13 -0.54
N THR A 109 11.96 7.31 -1.30
CA THR A 109 12.59 6.35 -2.23
C THR A 109 13.32 7.07 -3.36
N LEU A 110 12.76 8.17 -3.91
CA LEU A 110 13.43 8.99 -4.92
C LEU A 110 14.71 9.64 -4.41
N ARG A 111 14.78 10.00 -3.12
CA ARG A 111 16.01 10.49 -2.48
C ARG A 111 17.07 9.40 -2.27
N GLY A 112 16.71 8.13 -2.47
CA GLY A 112 17.60 7.00 -2.18
C GLY A 112 17.64 6.60 -0.70
N ASP A 113 16.70 7.09 0.11
CA ASP A 113 16.65 6.79 1.54
C ASP A 113 16.38 5.30 1.77
N LEU A 114 17.16 4.65 2.64
CA LEU A 114 16.82 3.34 3.19
C LEU A 114 15.91 3.54 4.41
N PHE A 115 14.71 2.98 4.36
CA PHE A 115 13.76 3.09 5.46
C PHE A 115 12.96 1.81 5.70
N ALA A 116 12.48 1.68 6.93
CA ALA A 116 11.52 0.67 7.32
C ALA A 116 10.15 1.32 7.51
N ILE A 117 9.11 0.67 7.00
CA ILE A 117 7.73 1.03 7.25
C ILE A 117 7.27 0.15 8.42
N PRO A 118 6.85 0.73 9.57
CA PRO A 118 6.37 -0.04 10.71
C PRO A 118 5.29 -1.04 10.27
N TRP A 119 5.38 -2.27 10.77
CA TRP A 119 4.51 -3.41 10.43
C TRP A 119 4.66 -3.97 9.01
N ILE A 120 4.93 -3.16 7.99
CA ILE A 120 5.13 -3.62 6.61
C ILE A 120 6.49 -4.32 6.47
N THR A 121 7.59 -3.70 6.89
CA THR A 121 8.92 -4.30 6.79
C THR A 121 9.02 -5.71 7.42
N PRO A 122 8.53 -5.97 8.65
CA PRO A 122 8.58 -7.33 9.19
C PRO A 122 7.67 -8.31 8.43
N LEU A 123 6.56 -7.87 7.83
CA LEU A 123 5.75 -8.71 6.95
C LEU A 123 6.48 -9.03 5.64
N THR A 124 7.10 -8.02 5.03
CA THR A 124 7.94 -8.18 3.84
C THR A 124 9.07 -9.17 4.10
N ASP A 125 9.78 -9.04 5.22
CA ASP A 125 10.86 -9.94 5.58
C ASP A 125 10.34 -11.36 5.76
N ARG A 126 9.20 -11.57 6.43
CA ARG A 126 8.61 -12.92 6.58
C ARG A 126 8.21 -13.53 5.24
N LEU A 127 7.58 -12.75 4.37
CA LEU A 127 7.06 -13.25 3.09
C LEU A 127 8.20 -13.67 2.14
N PHE A 128 9.26 -12.86 2.05
CA PHE A 128 10.33 -13.06 1.08
C PHE A 128 11.59 -13.73 1.64
N ARG A 129 11.68 -13.99 2.96
CA ARG A 129 12.75 -14.81 3.55
C ARG A 129 12.55 -16.30 3.28
N LEU A 130 11.31 -16.75 3.14
CA LEU A 130 10.97 -18.15 2.83
C LEU A 130 11.41 -18.57 1.41
N ASP A 131 11.51 -17.63 0.47
CA ASP A 131 11.97 -17.89 -0.90
C ASP A 131 13.49 -18.10 -1.03
N ARG A 132 14.28 -17.88 0.03
CA ARG A 132 15.74 -18.14 0.03
C ARG A 132 16.12 -19.56 0.43
N GLU A 133 15.18 -20.34 0.97
CA GLU A 133 15.41 -21.70 1.48
C GLU A 133 14.86 -22.80 0.54
N ARG A 134 14.40 -22.42 -0.66
CA ARG A 134 14.06 -23.33 -1.77
C ARG A 134 15.02 -23.12 -2.94
#